data_AF-A0A0D0IK42-F1
#
_entry.id   AF-A0A0D0IK42-F1
#
_cell.length_a   1.000
_cell.length_b   1.000
_cell.length_c   1.000
_cell.angle_alpha   90.00
_cell.angle_beta   90.00
_cell.angle_gamma   90.00
#
_symmetry.space_group_name_H-M   'P 1'
#
loop_
_entity.id
_entity.type
_entity.pdbx_description
1 polymer ?
#
loop_
_entity_poly.entity_id
_entity_poly.type
_entity_poly.pdbx_seq_one_letter_code
_entity_poly.pdbx_strand_id
1 'polypeptide(L)' 'MSDLQNTHGTTDAHEEPDTASGGAPDDSTSQSTSKSTDEILEDETTDEDGAPLENPSGG' A
#
# COMPACT_ATOMS: atom_id res chain seq x y z
N MET A 1 30.55 2.39 -25.71
CA MET A 1 29.60 3.38 -26.26
C MET A 1 28.29 3.13 -25.54
N SER A 2 27.69 4.15 -24.92
CA SER A 2 26.42 3.99 -24.19
C SER A 2 25.31 3.84 -25.21
N ASP A 3 24.56 2.74 -25.16
CA ASP A 3 23.46 2.50 -26.10
C ASP A 3 22.45 3.64 -26.01
N LEU A 4 22.12 4.23 -27.16
CA LEU A 4 21.08 5.25 -27.36
C LEU A 4 19.66 4.72 -27.08
N GLN A 5 19.55 3.48 -26.58
CA GLN A 5 18.35 2.69 -26.39
C GLN A 5 18.05 2.42 -24.92
N ASN A 6 18.69 3.13 -23.99
CA ASN A 6 18.24 3.09 -22.60
C ASN A 6 16.95 3.91 -22.44
N THR A 7 15.84 3.35 -22.93
CA THR A 7 14.48 3.86 -22.79
C THR A 7 13.81 3.35 -21.51
N HIS A 8 14.58 2.80 -20.56
CA HIS A 8 14.05 2.48 -19.23
C HIS A 8 13.58 3.78 -18.57
N GLY A 9 12.27 4.05 -18.69
CA GLY A 9 11.61 5.23 -18.12
C GLY A 9 10.94 6.18 -19.13
N THR A 10 10.88 5.88 -20.44
CA THR A 10 10.00 6.66 -21.32
C THR A 10 8.58 6.14 -21.16
N THR A 11 7.81 6.77 -20.28
CA THR A 11 6.39 6.45 -20.12
C THR A 11 5.66 6.78 -21.41
N ASP A 12 4.93 5.82 -21.98
CA ASP A 12 4.18 6.05 -23.21
C ASP A 12 3.08 7.11 -22.98
N ALA A 13 2.63 7.82 -24.02
CA ALA A 13 1.59 8.86 -23.88
C ALA A 13 0.22 8.31 -23.41
N HIS A 14 0.08 6.99 -23.35
CA HIS A 14 -1.07 6.25 -22.82
C HIS A 14 -0.76 5.53 -21.50
N GLU A 15 0.44 5.69 -20.95
CA GLU A 15 0.78 5.18 -19.64
C GLU A 15 0.04 6.02 -18.62
N GLU A 16 -1.01 5.43 -18.05
CA GLU A 16 -1.71 6.04 -16.93
C GLU A 16 -0.68 6.26 -15.81
N PRO A 17 -0.70 7.41 -15.12
CA PRO A 17 0.13 7.56 -13.94
C PRO A 17 -0.22 6.39 -13.02
N ASP A 18 0.79 5.73 -12.47
CA ASP A 18 0.59 4.67 -11.49
C ASP A 18 -0.16 5.27 -10.30
N THR A 19 -1.48 5.18 -10.34
CA THR A 19 -2.34 5.55 -9.23
C THR A 19 -2.31 4.38 -8.28
N ALA A 20 -1.16 4.15 -7.65
CA ALA A 20 -1.11 3.72 -6.27
C ALA A 20 -1.77 4.82 -5.40
N SER A 21 -3.03 5.15 -5.70
CA SER A 21 -3.89 5.93 -4.82
C SER A 21 -4.31 4.95 -3.75
N GLY A 22 -3.38 4.68 -2.83
CA GLY A 22 -3.69 4.19 -1.50
C GLY A 22 -4.52 5.27 -0.81
N GLY A 23 -5.80 5.35 -1.18
CA GLY A 23 -6.77 6.11 -0.42
C GLY A 23 -6.83 5.45 0.95
N ALA A 24 -6.53 6.20 2.00
CA ALA A 24 -6.94 5.82 3.34
C ALA A 24 -8.46 5.52 3.28
N PRO A 25 -8.95 4.47 3.97
CA PRO A 25 -10.38 4.21 4.02
C PRO A 25 -11.08 5.49 4.47
N ASP A 26 -12.09 5.91 3.71
CA ASP A 26 -12.93 7.03 4.11
C ASP A 26 -13.69 6.58 5.37
N ASP A 27 -13.44 7.24 6.50
CA ASP A 27 -14.07 7.01 7.81
C ASP A 27 -15.58 7.29 7.83
N SER A 28 -16.25 7.31 6.67
CA SER A 28 -17.68 7.47 6.55
C SER A 28 -18.30 6.16 6.08
N THR A 29 -18.57 5.25 7.02
CA THR A 29 -19.89 4.60 7.23
C THR A 29 -19.75 3.35 8.11
N SER A 30 -19.79 3.57 9.42
CA SER A 30 -20.65 2.89 10.40
C SER A 30 -21.25 1.51 10.01
N GLN A 31 -20.76 0.41 10.62
CA GLN A 31 -21.65 -0.68 11.06
C GLN A 31 -21.01 -1.59 12.12
N SER A 32 -21.28 -1.26 13.40
CA SER A 32 -21.66 -2.23 14.45
C SER A 32 -20.88 -3.56 14.52
N THR A 33 -19.67 -3.55 15.08
CA THR A 33 -19.14 -4.57 16.03
C THR A 33 -17.91 -3.98 16.73
N SER A 34 -18.13 -3.24 17.81
CA SER A 34 -17.24 -2.92 18.95
C SER A 34 -15.71 -2.69 18.82
N LYS A 35 -15.12 -2.53 17.63
CA LYS A 35 -13.73 -2.08 17.43
C LYS A 35 -13.67 -1.09 16.28
N SER A 36 -12.87 -0.04 16.44
CA SER A 36 -12.65 0.95 15.38
C SER A 36 -11.90 0.30 14.21
N THR A 37 -12.07 0.80 12.99
CA THR A 37 -11.32 0.30 11.83
C THR A 37 -9.81 0.34 12.08
N ASP A 38 -9.31 1.40 12.72
CA ASP A 38 -7.90 1.53 13.10
C ASP A 38 -7.43 0.41 14.04
N GLU A 39 -8.22 0.06 15.07
CA GLU A 39 -7.87 -1.02 16.02
C GLU A 39 -7.81 -2.39 15.33
N ILE A 40 -8.64 -2.61 14.31
CA ILE A 40 -8.64 -3.85 13.53
C ILE A 40 -7.38 -3.92 12.66
N LEU A 41 -6.98 -2.80 12.05
CA LEU A 41 -5.76 -2.72 11.24
C LEU A 41 -4.50 -2.89 12.08
N GLU A 42 -4.46 -2.31 13.28
CA GLU A 42 -3.36 -2.52 14.22
C GLU A 42 -3.26 -4.00 14.62
N ASP A 43 -4.37 -4.64 15.02
CA ASP A 43 -4.41 -6.07 15.40
C ASP A 43 -4.00 -7.02 14.23
N GLU A 44 -4.26 -6.65 12.97
CA GLU A 44 -3.96 -7.49 11.80
C GLU A 44 -2.57 -7.23 11.19
N THR A 45 -1.94 -6.09 11.49
CA THR A 45 -0.64 -5.70 10.92
C THR A 45 0.50 -5.64 11.93
N THR A 46 0.19 -5.77 13.21
CA THR A 46 1.17 -5.82 14.30
C THR A 46 1.04 -7.10 15.12
N ASP A 47 2.13 -7.52 15.76
CA ASP A 47 2.13 -8.64 16.69
C ASP A 47 1.68 -8.24 18.10
N GLU A 48 1.68 -9.19 19.03
CA GLU A 48 1.27 -8.97 20.43
C GLU A 48 2.19 -8.00 21.20
N ASP A 49 3.40 -7.75 20.71
CA ASP A 49 4.34 -6.76 21.23
C ASP A 49 4.16 -5.38 20.57
N GLY A 50 3.22 -5.25 19.62
CA GLY A 50 2.97 -4.05 18.82
C GLY A 50 4.05 -3.79 17.76
N ALA A 51 4.89 -4.78 17.46
CA ALA A 51 5.84 -4.68 16.36
C ALA A 51 5.13 -5.03 15.04
N PRO A 52 5.47 -4.37 13.92
CA PRO A 52 4.92 -4.72 12.61
C PRO A 52 5.18 -6.20 12.29
N LEU A 53 4.16 -6.90 11.80
CA LEU A 53 4.29 -8.30 11.40
C LEU A 53 5.36 -8.42 10.30
N GLU A 54 6.30 -9.34 10.51
CA GLU A 54 7.41 -9.55 9.58
C GLU A 54 6.90 -10.23 8.31
N ASN A 55 6.92 -9.52 7.18
CA ASN A 55 6.54 -10.09 5.89
C ASN A 55 7.54 -11.20 5.51
N PRO A 56 7.11 -12.46 5.27
CA PRO A 56 8.03 -13.57 5.05
C PRO A 56 8.74 -13.58 3.69
N SER A 57 8.67 -12.50 2.91
CA SER A 57 9.66 -12.23 1.87
C SER A 57 9.88 -10.74 1.70
N GLY A 58 10.97 -10.22 2.28
CA GLY A 58 11.66 -9.09 1.69
C GLY A 58 12.12 -9.52 0.30
N GLY A 59 11.43 -9.04 -0.73
CA GLY A 59 11.87 -9.16 -2.12
C GLY A 59 13.19 -8.44 -2.35
#